data_AF-A0A7V9C356-F1
#
_entry.id   AF-A0A7V9C356-F1
#
_cell.length_a   1.000
_cell.length_b   1.000
_cell.length_c   1.000
_cell.angle_alpha   90.00
_cell.angle_beta   90.00
_cell.angle_gamma   90.00
#
_symmetry.space_group_name_H-M   'P 1'
#
loop_
_entity.id
_entity.type
_entity.pdbx_description
1 polymer ?
#
loop_
_entity_poly.entity_id
_entity_poly.type
_entity_poly.pdbx_seq_one_letter_code
_entity_poly.pdbx_strand_id
1 'polypeptide(L)'
;MKRFSLIAASFIFTAIFTASAFGQAPAASNVRIVVINTAAFDTKEGITKYTSAMNTLEKEFAPAQTELQALATSYQTKVTAFQNEQKNAANSTVPINASSLQAKGEEIKNLELQIKRKQEDGKAKFESRQTAVMGPVLRDIGKAMDEFAKQKGYDLILDATKLEGAGLILAVVPVKVDVTKEFITFYNARPPGTATATNPK
;
A
#
# COMPACT_ATOMS: atom_id res chain seq x y z
N MET A 1 86.91 -43.56 7.26
CA MET A 1 87.00 -44.37 6.02
C MET A 1 85.57 -44.54 5.51
N LYS A 2 85.10 -44.15 4.32
CA LYS A 2 85.65 -43.53 3.10
C LYS A 2 84.56 -42.60 2.55
N ARG A 3 84.97 -41.48 1.98
CA ARG A 3 84.15 -40.54 1.20
C ARG A 3 84.14 -41.04 -0.25
N PHE A 4 83.03 -40.96 -0.98
CA PHE A 4 83.06 -40.79 -2.44
C PHE A 4 81.81 -40.04 -2.91
N SER A 5 82.07 -38.84 -3.41
CA SER A 5 81.21 -38.05 -4.30
C SER A 5 81.45 -38.53 -5.73
N LEU A 6 80.42 -38.59 -6.58
CA LEU A 6 80.57 -38.53 -8.04
C LEU A 6 79.31 -37.92 -8.68
N ILE A 7 79.60 -37.01 -9.60
CA ILE A 7 78.76 -36.04 -10.28
C ILE A 7 78.38 -36.56 -11.68
N ALA A 8 77.22 -36.12 -12.16
CA ALA A 8 76.78 -35.95 -13.56
C ALA A 8 76.42 -37.19 -14.41
N ALA A 9 75.19 -37.20 -14.92
CA ALA A 9 74.93 -36.98 -16.34
C ALA A 9 73.44 -36.68 -16.59
N SER A 10 73.23 -35.74 -17.49
CA SER A 10 71.98 -35.11 -17.90
C SER A 10 71.02 -36.08 -18.62
N PHE A 11 69.73 -36.02 -18.28
CA PHE A 11 68.66 -36.18 -19.28
C PHE A 11 67.57 -35.16 -19.01
N ILE A 12 67.45 -34.26 -19.98
CA ILE A 12 66.44 -33.23 -20.13
C ILE A 12 65.07 -33.91 -20.25
N PHE A 13 64.15 -33.58 -19.34
CA PHE A 13 62.72 -33.67 -19.61
C PHE A 13 62.01 -32.49 -18.95
N THR A 14 62.10 -31.34 -19.62
CA THR A 14 61.32 -30.14 -19.27
C THR A 14 59.86 -30.43 -19.61
N ALA A 15 59.10 -30.97 -18.66
CA ALA A 15 57.65 -30.96 -18.71
C ALA A 15 57.19 -29.52 -18.39
N ILE A 16 57.03 -28.70 -19.43
CA ILE A 16 56.25 -27.47 -19.33
C ILE A 16 54.80 -27.91 -19.10
N PHE A 17 54.40 -28.00 -17.83
CA PHE A 17 52.98 -28.03 -17.49
C PHE A 17 52.46 -26.61 -17.78
N THR A 18 51.92 -26.42 -18.98
CA THR A 18 50.97 -25.35 -19.24
C THR A 18 49.74 -25.65 -18.39
N ALA A 19 49.73 -25.14 -17.16
CA ALA A 19 48.51 -25.05 -16.39
C ALA A 19 47.57 -24.14 -17.18
N SER A 20 46.61 -24.75 -17.86
CA SER A 20 45.46 -24.07 -18.43
C SER A 20 44.87 -23.21 -17.31
N ALA A 21 45.00 -21.89 -17.43
CA ALA A 21 44.17 -20.97 -16.69
C ALA A 21 42.74 -21.21 -17.18
N PHE A 22 42.05 -22.19 -16.60
CA PHE A 22 40.61 -22.28 -16.68
C PHE A 22 40.11 -20.94 -16.17
N GLY A 23 39.49 -20.17 -17.08
CA GLY A 23 38.89 -18.89 -16.75
C GLY A 23 38.02 -19.10 -15.52
N GLN A 24 38.34 -18.38 -14.44
CA GLN A 24 37.39 -18.20 -13.36
C GLN A 24 36.15 -17.56 -14.01
N ALA A 25 35.11 -18.36 -14.23
CA ALA A 25 33.80 -17.79 -14.53
C ALA A 25 33.54 -16.73 -13.45
N PRO A 26 33.14 -15.49 -13.82
CA PRO A 26 32.83 -14.48 -12.82
C PRO A 26 31.83 -15.10 -11.86
N ALA A 27 32.12 -15.02 -10.55
CA ALA A 27 31.24 -15.54 -9.52
C ALA A 27 29.83 -15.01 -9.80
N ALA A 28 28.89 -15.91 -10.09
CA ALA A 28 27.50 -15.53 -10.29
C ALA A 28 27.06 -14.79 -9.02
N SER A 29 26.82 -13.49 -9.14
CA SER A 29 26.20 -12.73 -8.06
C SER A 29 24.80 -13.30 -7.88
N ASN A 30 24.62 -14.15 -6.88
CA ASN A 30 23.32 -14.74 -6.56
C ASN A 30 22.41 -13.63 -6.02
N VAL A 31 21.69 -12.96 -6.92
CA VAL A 31 20.69 -11.94 -6.57
C VAL A 31 19.55 -12.62 -5.80
N ARG A 32 19.32 -12.18 -4.56
CA ARG A 32 18.27 -12.70 -3.68
C ARG A 32 17.05 -11.80 -3.77
N ILE A 33 16.09 -12.26 -4.58
CA ILE A 33 14.81 -11.60 -4.78
C ILE A 33 13.76 -12.28 -3.90
N VAL A 34 12.99 -11.48 -3.16
CA VAL A 34 11.86 -11.93 -2.35
C VAL A 34 10.60 -11.13 -2.69
N VAL A 35 9.44 -11.66 -2.31
CA VAL A 35 8.14 -11.02 -2.49
C VAL A 35 7.53 -10.65 -1.14
N ILE A 36 6.71 -9.61 -1.16
CA ILE A 36 5.91 -9.16 -0.04
C ILE A 36 4.49 -8.88 -0.49
N ASN A 37 3.51 -9.09 0.38
CA ASN A 37 2.11 -8.79 0.13
C ASN A 37 1.67 -7.62 1.02
N THR A 38 1.56 -6.42 0.44
CA THR A 38 1.17 -5.23 1.22
C THR A 38 -0.30 -5.21 1.58
N ALA A 39 -1.16 -6.02 0.94
CA ALA A 39 -2.54 -6.21 1.37
C ALA A 39 -2.65 -6.90 2.74
N ALA A 40 -1.57 -7.52 3.26
CA ALA A 40 -1.57 -8.06 4.61
C ALA A 40 -1.38 -6.97 5.69
N PHE A 41 -0.97 -5.75 5.33
CA PHE A 41 -0.56 -4.72 6.29
C PHE A 41 -1.74 -4.08 7.04
N ASP A 42 -2.93 -4.09 6.45
CA ASP A 42 -4.15 -3.52 7.03
C ASP A 42 -4.96 -4.53 7.87
N THR A 43 -4.49 -5.78 7.94
CA THR A 43 -5.15 -6.85 8.69
C THR A 43 -4.86 -6.76 10.19
N LYS A 44 -5.63 -7.50 11.00
CA LYS A 44 -5.43 -7.58 12.46
C LYS A 44 -4.02 -8.09 12.84
N GLU A 45 -3.42 -8.93 12.01
CA GLU A 45 -2.06 -9.46 12.19
C GLU A 45 -1.00 -8.64 11.44
N GLY A 46 -1.40 -7.53 10.81
CA GLY A 46 -0.59 -6.67 9.96
C GLY A 46 0.31 -5.69 10.71
N ILE A 47 0.61 -4.56 10.06
CA ILE A 47 1.48 -3.53 10.63
C ILE A 47 0.66 -2.66 11.57
N THR A 48 0.94 -2.71 12.88
CA THR A 48 0.15 -2.01 13.90
C THR A 48 0.09 -0.49 13.67
N LYS A 49 1.19 0.10 13.20
CA LYS A 49 1.24 1.53 12.89
C LYS A 49 0.40 1.90 11.66
N TYR A 50 0.31 0.99 10.68
CA TYR A 50 -0.50 1.15 9.48
C TYR A 50 -1.99 1.06 9.83
N THR A 51 -2.39 0.01 10.55
CA THR A 51 -3.78 -0.18 10.98
C THR A 51 -4.24 0.95 11.91
N SER A 52 -3.38 1.40 12.83
CA SER A 52 -3.67 2.55 13.68
C SER A 52 -3.92 3.83 12.87
N ALA A 53 -3.12 4.09 11.83
CA ALA A 53 -3.27 5.26 10.99
C ALA A 53 -4.56 5.20 10.12
N MET A 54 -4.92 4.01 9.64
CA MET A 54 -6.22 3.78 8.97
C MET A 54 -7.39 4.01 9.91
N ASN A 55 -7.32 3.46 11.14
CA ASN A 55 -8.35 3.65 12.16
C ASN A 55 -8.51 5.13 12.55
N THR A 56 -7.41 5.91 12.58
CA THR A 56 -7.46 7.35 12.81
C THR A 56 -8.26 8.05 11.71
N LEU A 57 -8.00 7.72 10.44
CA LEU A 57 -8.74 8.30 9.32
C LEU A 57 -10.22 7.88 9.34
N GLU A 58 -10.51 6.60 9.55
CA GLU A 58 -11.89 6.11 9.64
C GLU A 58 -12.68 6.87 10.71
N LYS A 59 -12.11 7.02 11.92
CA LYS A 59 -12.74 7.79 13.00
C LYS A 59 -12.91 9.27 12.67
N GLU A 60 -11.94 9.87 11.98
CA GLU A 60 -11.99 11.28 11.58
C GLU A 60 -13.13 11.55 10.58
N PHE A 61 -13.43 10.59 9.69
CA PHE A 61 -14.40 10.75 8.60
C PHE A 61 -15.76 10.07 8.85
N ALA A 62 -15.88 9.20 9.85
CA ALA A 62 -17.15 8.56 10.22
C ALA A 62 -18.31 9.56 10.47
N PRO A 63 -18.12 10.72 11.12
CA PRO A 63 -19.19 11.70 11.28
C PRO A 63 -19.65 12.30 9.95
N ALA A 64 -18.72 12.60 9.04
CA ALA A 64 -19.05 13.15 7.72
C ALA A 64 -19.82 12.14 6.86
N GLN A 65 -19.46 10.86 6.95
CA GLN A 65 -20.19 9.78 6.27
C GLN A 65 -21.61 9.63 6.82
N THR A 66 -21.77 9.69 8.15
CA THR A 66 -23.08 9.62 8.80
C THR A 66 -23.96 10.82 8.43
N GLU A 67 -23.39 12.02 8.40
CA GLU A 67 -24.09 13.24 8.00
C GLU A 67 -24.54 13.16 6.53
N LEU A 68 -23.66 12.75 5.62
CA LEU A 68 -24.00 12.57 4.20
C LEU A 68 -25.11 11.53 4.00
N GLN A 69 -25.07 10.43 4.74
CA GLN A 69 -26.12 9.41 4.70
C GLN A 69 -27.47 9.97 5.19
N ALA A 70 -27.47 10.76 6.26
CA ALA A 70 -28.68 11.40 6.78
C ALA A 70 -29.27 12.40 5.78
N LEU A 71 -28.42 13.21 5.13
CA LEU A 71 -28.86 14.14 4.08
C LEU A 71 -29.42 13.41 2.86
N ALA A 72 -28.76 12.34 2.40
CA ALA A 72 -29.24 11.52 1.29
C ALA A 72 -30.62 10.90 1.59
N THR A 73 -30.81 10.36 2.80
CA THR A 73 -32.11 9.84 3.24
C THR A 73 -33.17 10.95 3.28
N SER A 74 -32.86 12.11 3.85
CA SER A 74 -33.77 13.27 3.89
C SER A 74 -34.19 13.72 2.49
N TYR A 75 -33.22 13.83 1.58
CA TYR A 75 -33.45 14.15 0.18
C TYR A 75 -34.42 13.15 -0.47
N GLN A 76 -34.14 11.84 -0.34
CA GLN A 76 -34.99 10.80 -0.90
C GLN A 76 -36.41 10.84 -0.32
N THR A 77 -36.57 11.03 0.99
CA THR A 77 -37.88 11.17 1.64
C THR A 77 -38.66 12.34 1.07
N LYS A 78 -38.02 13.51 0.91
CA LYS A 78 -38.67 14.72 0.40
C LYS A 78 -39.04 14.61 -1.08
N VAL A 79 -38.17 14.02 -1.90
CA VAL A 79 -38.47 13.74 -3.31
C VAL A 79 -39.68 12.81 -3.43
N THR A 80 -39.72 11.72 -2.68
CA THR A 80 -40.87 10.79 -2.68
C THR A 80 -42.15 11.49 -2.22
N ALA A 81 -42.09 12.28 -1.14
CA ALA A 81 -43.25 13.04 -0.66
C ALA A 81 -43.75 14.05 -1.70
N PHE A 82 -42.84 14.78 -2.35
CA PHE A 82 -43.17 15.74 -3.41
C PHE A 82 -43.81 15.06 -4.63
N GLN A 83 -43.30 13.89 -5.04
CA GLN A 83 -43.88 13.11 -6.15
C GLN A 83 -45.29 12.59 -5.79
N ASN A 84 -45.49 12.11 -4.57
CA ASN A 84 -46.80 11.63 -4.12
C ASN A 84 -47.82 12.76 -4.03
N GLU A 85 -47.43 13.95 -3.55
CA GLU A 85 -48.30 15.12 -3.48
C GLU A 85 -48.75 15.56 -4.88
N GLN A 86 -47.84 15.58 -5.86
CA GLN A 86 -48.18 15.86 -7.26
C GLN A 86 -49.14 14.81 -7.85
N LYS A 87 -48.89 13.51 -7.62
CA LYS A 87 -49.77 12.42 -8.10
C LYS A 87 -51.16 12.49 -7.48
N ASN A 88 -51.26 12.71 -6.17
CA ASN A 88 -52.53 12.77 -5.46
C ASN A 88 -53.38 13.95 -5.91
N ALA A 89 -52.73 15.07 -6.23
CA ALA A 89 -53.41 16.23 -6.73
C ALA A 89 -53.88 16.10 -8.18
N ALA A 90 -53.14 15.38 -9.03
CA ALA A 90 -53.62 15.04 -10.37
C ALA A 90 -54.90 14.18 -10.34
N ASN A 91 -55.14 13.46 -9.23
CA ASN A 91 -56.29 12.58 -9.02
C ASN A 91 -57.39 13.18 -8.12
N SER A 92 -57.23 14.42 -7.62
CA SER A 92 -58.17 15.05 -6.68
C SER A 92 -58.77 16.34 -7.24
N THR A 93 -60.05 16.60 -6.94
CA THR A 93 -60.74 17.85 -7.28
C THR A 93 -60.34 19.03 -6.37
N VAL A 94 -59.46 18.80 -5.39
CA VAL A 94 -59.01 19.80 -4.41
C VAL A 94 -57.83 20.59 -4.99
N PRO A 95 -57.92 21.94 -5.07
CA PRO A 95 -56.83 22.75 -5.60
C PRO A 95 -55.58 22.69 -4.71
N ILE A 96 -54.42 22.42 -5.32
CA ILE A 96 -53.13 22.48 -4.61
C ILE A 96 -52.76 23.94 -4.33
N ASN A 97 -52.16 24.19 -3.17
CA ASN A 97 -51.44 25.44 -2.93
C ASN A 97 -50.11 25.43 -3.72
N ALA A 98 -50.06 26.12 -4.86
CA ALA A 98 -48.87 26.25 -5.69
C ALA A 98 -47.63 26.78 -4.94
N SER A 99 -47.83 27.66 -3.96
CA SER A 99 -46.74 28.19 -3.13
C SER A 99 -46.11 27.12 -2.23
N SER A 100 -46.88 26.12 -1.78
CA SER A 100 -46.38 25.00 -0.97
C SER A 100 -45.50 24.06 -1.80
N LEU A 101 -45.92 23.74 -3.02
CA LEU A 101 -45.13 22.90 -3.94
C LEU A 101 -43.83 23.59 -4.35
N GLN A 102 -43.88 24.89 -4.63
CA GLN A 102 -42.67 25.66 -4.95
C GLN A 102 -41.67 25.65 -3.79
N ALA A 103 -42.14 25.86 -2.56
CA ALA A 103 -41.28 25.82 -1.37
C ALA A 103 -40.62 24.44 -1.16
N LYS A 104 -41.35 23.35 -1.38
CA LYS A 104 -40.82 21.97 -1.30
C LYS A 104 -39.78 21.68 -2.39
N GLY A 105 -40.05 22.13 -3.62
CA GLY A 105 -39.10 22.00 -4.73
C GLY A 105 -37.79 22.73 -4.45
N GLU A 106 -37.87 23.95 -3.89
CA GLU A 106 -36.70 24.73 -3.51
C GLU A 106 -35.93 24.08 -2.34
N GLU A 107 -36.62 23.50 -1.36
CA GLU A 107 -35.98 22.75 -0.27
C GLU A 107 -35.20 21.53 -0.79
N ILE A 108 -35.78 20.76 -1.71
CA ILE A 108 -35.13 19.60 -2.35
C ILE A 108 -33.86 20.04 -3.10
N LYS A 109 -33.96 21.11 -3.89
CA LYS A 109 -32.82 21.67 -4.63
C LYS A 109 -31.70 22.15 -3.70
N ASN A 110 -32.07 22.79 -2.59
CA ASN A 110 -31.09 23.23 -1.59
C ASN A 110 -30.39 22.06 -0.90
N LEU A 111 -31.13 20.97 -0.60
CA LEU A 111 -30.56 19.73 -0.08
C LEU A 111 -29.61 19.07 -1.07
N GLU A 112 -29.97 19.00 -2.35
CA GLU A 112 -29.09 18.46 -3.40
C GLU A 112 -27.77 19.25 -3.47
N LEU A 113 -27.85 20.58 -3.49
CA LEU A 113 -26.66 21.45 -3.50
C LEU A 113 -25.83 21.30 -2.23
N GLN A 114 -26.47 21.12 -1.06
CA GLN A 114 -25.77 20.88 0.19
C GLN A 114 -25.03 19.54 0.18
N ILE A 115 -25.67 18.47 -0.29
CA ILE A 115 -25.07 17.14 -0.44
C ILE A 115 -23.85 17.22 -1.35
N LYS A 116 -24.00 17.83 -2.54
CA LYS A 116 -22.91 17.97 -3.51
C LYS A 116 -21.70 18.70 -2.92
N ARG A 117 -21.91 19.86 -2.28
CA ARG A 117 -20.83 20.62 -1.63
C ARG A 117 -20.13 19.80 -0.54
N LYS A 118 -20.90 19.13 0.32
CA LYS A 118 -20.31 18.28 1.37
C LYS A 118 -19.54 17.08 0.82
N GLN A 119 -19.97 16.51 -0.30
CA GLN A 119 -19.22 15.44 -0.97
C GLN A 119 -17.89 15.95 -1.53
N GLU A 120 -17.90 17.10 -2.20
CA GLU A 120 -16.70 17.74 -2.77
C GLU A 120 -15.71 18.14 -1.66
N ASP A 121 -16.18 18.84 -0.63
CA ASP A 121 -15.38 19.25 0.53
C ASP A 121 -14.84 18.03 1.29
N GLY A 122 -15.69 17.02 1.50
CA GLY A 122 -15.33 15.78 2.16
C GLY A 122 -14.24 15.01 1.42
N LYS A 123 -14.33 14.92 0.09
CA LYS A 123 -13.32 14.28 -0.76
C LYS A 123 -11.97 15.01 -0.67
N ALA A 124 -11.96 16.32 -0.86
CA ALA A 124 -10.73 17.11 -0.80
C ALA A 124 -10.07 17.01 0.59
N LYS A 125 -10.86 17.07 1.66
CA LYS A 125 -10.37 16.88 3.02
C LYS A 125 -9.83 15.46 3.22
N PHE A 126 -10.51 14.43 2.74
CA PHE A 126 -10.06 13.04 2.85
C PHE A 126 -8.71 12.83 2.18
N GLU A 127 -8.53 13.28 0.93
CA GLU A 127 -7.26 13.13 0.20
C GLU A 127 -6.10 13.83 0.94
N SER A 128 -6.33 15.05 1.44
CA SER A 128 -5.36 15.80 2.23
C SER A 128 -4.98 15.07 3.52
N ARG A 129 -5.98 14.60 4.28
CA ARG A 129 -5.77 13.91 5.56
C ARG A 129 -5.16 12.53 5.38
N GLN A 130 -5.56 11.80 4.35
CA GLN A 130 -4.96 10.52 3.99
C GLN A 130 -3.46 10.69 3.75
N THR A 131 -3.07 11.70 2.97
CA THR A 131 -1.65 12.02 2.74
C THR A 131 -0.92 12.37 4.04
N ALA A 132 -1.52 13.21 4.88
CA ALA A 132 -0.91 13.66 6.14
C ALA A 132 -0.74 12.52 7.17
N VAL A 133 -1.72 11.62 7.26
CA VAL A 133 -1.74 10.54 8.25
C VAL A 133 -0.98 9.31 7.74
N MET A 134 -1.19 8.89 6.49
CA MET A 134 -0.55 7.71 5.93
C MET A 134 0.85 7.97 5.39
N GLY A 135 1.12 9.16 4.84
CA GLY A 135 2.41 9.48 4.23
C GLY A 135 3.61 9.21 5.14
N PRO A 136 3.62 9.69 6.40
CA PRO A 136 4.69 9.38 7.35
C PRO A 136 4.83 7.87 7.66
N VAL A 137 3.72 7.14 7.73
CA VAL A 137 3.73 5.69 7.99
C VAL A 137 4.30 4.92 6.81
N LEU A 138 3.89 5.26 5.58
CA LEU A 138 4.40 4.63 4.36
C LEU A 138 5.90 4.88 4.19
N ARG A 139 6.39 6.09 4.50
CA ARG A 139 7.83 6.39 4.48
C ARG A 139 8.61 5.58 5.51
N ASP A 140 8.06 5.40 6.72
CA ASP A 140 8.66 4.58 7.76
C ASP A 140 8.70 3.10 7.37
N ILE A 141 7.63 2.59 6.76
CA ILE A 141 7.58 1.24 6.17
C ILE A 141 8.66 1.08 5.10
N GLY A 142 8.83 2.04 4.20
CA GLY A 142 9.88 2.01 3.19
C GLY A 142 11.28 1.94 3.80
N LYS A 143 11.58 2.79 4.79
CA LYS A 143 12.85 2.75 5.53
C LYS A 143 13.07 1.41 6.24
N ALA A 144 12.02 0.87 6.85
CA ALA A 144 12.08 -0.45 7.49
C ALA A 144 12.32 -1.57 6.48
N MET A 145 11.76 -1.46 5.27
CA MET A 145 11.97 -2.41 4.18
C MET A 145 13.44 -2.45 3.79
N ASP A 146 14.08 -1.28 3.67
CA ASP A 146 15.51 -1.17 3.39
C ASP A 146 16.37 -1.79 4.51
N GLU A 147 16.03 -1.50 5.77
CA GLU A 147 16.71 -2.09 6.94
C GLU A 147 16.56 -3.62 6.95
N PHE A 148 15.35 -4.11 6.70
CA PHE A 148 15.03 -5.54 6.65
C PHE A 148 15.77 -6.25 5.51
N ALA A 149 15.78 -5.67 4.31
CA ALA A 149 16.51 -6.19 3.16
C ALA A 149 18.01 -6.29 3.45
N LYS A 150 18.61 -5.24 4.02
CA LYS A 150 20.03 -5.23 4.42
C LYS A 150 20.33 -6.29 5.48
N GLN A 151 19.50 -6.41 6.51
CA GLN A 151 19.70 -7.37 7.60
C GLN A 151 19.61 -8.82 7.11
N LYS A 152 18.76 -9.10 6.13
CA LYS A 152 18.51 -10.44 5.60
C LYS A 152 19.33 -10.79 4.36
N GLY A 153 20.04 -9.81 3.81
CA GLY A 153 20.82 -9.94 2.57
C GLY A 153 19.91 -10.20 1.37
N TYR A 154 18.81 -9.45 1.25
CA TYR A 154 17.97 -9.41 0.05
C TYR A 154 18.41 -8.25 -0.84
N ASP A 155 18.51 -8.51 -2.13
CA ASP A 155 18.87 -7.50 -3.13
C ASP A 155 17.63 -6.78 -3.67
N LEU A 156 16.46 -7.45 -3.62
CA LEU A 156 15.20 -6.89 -4.12
C LEU A 156 14.00 -7.47 -3.36
N ILE A 157 13.08 -6.60 -2.97
CA ILE A 157 11.78 -6.96 -2.41
C ILE A 157 10.70 -6.46 -3.37
N LEU A 158 9.86 -7.36 -3.85
CA LEU A 158 8.80 -7.08 -4.81
C LEU A 158 7.42 -7.18 -4.16
N ASP A 159 6.58 -6.17 -4.37
CA ASP A 159 5.21 -6.22 -3.87
C ASP A 159 4.31 -7.04 -4.80
N ALA A 160 3.95 -8.25 -4.36
CA ALA A 160 3.09 -9.17 -5.09
C ALA A 160 1.71 -8.57 -5.40
N THR A 161 1.14 -7.80 -4.48
CA THR A 161 -0.17 -7.15 -4.67
C THR A 161 -0.13 -6.12 -5.80
N LYS A 162 0.97 -5.36 -5.90
CA LYS A 162 1.12 -4.34 -6.95
C LYS A 162 1.44 -4.96 -8.30
N LEU A 163 2.22 -6.02 -8.32
CA LEU A 163 2.53 -6.76 -9.54
C LEU A 163 1.28 -7.44 -10.11
N GLU A 164 0.45 -8.06 -9.26
CA GLU A 164 -0.85 -8.58 -9.67
C GLU A 164 -1.77 -7.48 -10.21
N GLY A 165 -1.86 -6.34 -9.51
CA GLY A 165 -2.62 -5.17 -9.98
C GLY A 165 -2.14 -4.59 -11.31
N ALA A 166 -0.87 -4.81 -11.67
CA ALA A 166 -0.31 -4.45 -12.98
C ALA A 166 -0.57 -5.51 -14.06
N GLY A 167 -1.32 -6.58 -13.76
CA GLY A 167 -1.63 -7.67 -14.68
C GLY A 167 -0.49 -8.66 -14.89
N LEU A 168 0.52 -8.65 -14.02
CA LEU A 168 1.63 -9.60 -14.09
C LEU A 168 1.24 -10.91 -13.39
N ILE A 169 1.41 -12.01 -14.12
CA ILE A 169 1.21 -13.35 -13.57
C ILE A 169 2.47 -13.73 -12.79
N LEU A 170 2.33 -13.94 -11.48
CA LEU A 170 3.41 -14.39 -10.61
C LEU A 170 3.22 -15.85 -10.21
N ALA A 171 4.27 -16.65 -10.37
CA ALA A 171 4.36 -17.99 -9.79
C ALA A 171 5.37 -17.96 -8.64
N VAL A 172 4.88 -17.92 -7.39
CA VAL A 172 5.72 -17.94 -6.20
C VAL A 172 5.81 -19.36 -5.68
N VAL A 173 6.89 -20.06 -5.99
CA VAL A 173 7.22 -21.38 -5.45
C VAL A 173 8.72 -21.37 -5.14
N PRO A 174 9.19 -21.58 -3.90
CA PRO A 174 8.49 -21.98 -2.66
C PRO A 174 8.17 -20.82 -1.67
N VAL A 175 7.47 -21.13 -0.57
CA VAL A 175 7.13 -20.22 0.57
C VAL A 175 8.31 -19.38 1.07
N LYS A 176 9.55 -19.83 0.87
CA LYS A 176 10.78 -19.12 1.26
C LYS A 176 10.96 -17.75 0.57
N VAL A 177 10.23 -17.47 -0.50
CA VAL A 177 10.31 -16.20 -1.24
C VAL A 177 9.34 -15.16 -0.65
N ASP A 178 8.26 -15.58 0.01
CA ASP A 178 7.33 -14.66 0.67
C ASP A 178 7.83 -14.30 2.07
N VAL A 179 8.21 -13.04 2.26
CA VAL A 179 8.73 -12.52 3.52
C VAL A 179 7.71 -11.68 4.29
N THR A 180 6.44 -11.68 3.90
CA THR A 180 5.40 -10.79 4.45
C THR A 180 5.27 -10.89 5.97
N LYS A 181 5.09 -12.10 6.49
CA LYS A 181 4.92 -12.31 7.94
C LYS A 181 6.19 -11.97 8.72
N GLU A 182 7.34 -12.26 8.15
CA GLU A 182 8.65 -11.97 8.74
C GLU A 182 8.87 -10.46 8.81
N PHE A 183 8.58 -9.73 7.73
CA PHE A 183 8.66 -8.27 7.68
C PHE A 183 7.70 -7.61 8.66
N ILE A 184 6.44 -8.05 8.74
CA ILE A 184 5.48 -7.51 9.71
C ILE A 184 5.99 -7.68 11.14
N THR A 185 6.53 -8.86 11.46
CA THR A 185 7.12 -9.15 12.78
C THR A 185 8.31 -8.24 13.04
N PHE A 186 9.22 -8.11 12.07
CA PHE A 186 10.37 -7.21 12.15
C PHE A 186 9.93 -5.76 12.39
N TYR A 187 8.98 -5.26 11.60
CA TYR A 187 8.51 -3.89 11.67
C TYR A 187 7.86 -3.59 13.03
N ASN A 188 6.96 -4.45 13.49
CA ASN A 188 6.24 -4.26 14.75
C ASN A 188 7.14 -4.37 15.99
N ALA A 189 8.30 -5.02 15.86
CA ALA A 189 9.30 -5.08 16.93
C ALA A 189 10.21 -3.83 17.00
N ARG A 190 10.17 -2.93 16.00
CA ARG A 190 10.98 -1.69 16.00
C ARG A 190 10.50 -0.73 17.10
N PRO A 191 11.40 -0.03 17.79
CA PRO A 191 11.02 0.99 18.76
C PRO A 191 10.15 2.08 18.11
N PRO A 192 9.10 2.58 18.77
CA PRO A 192 8.32 3.70 18.26
C PRO A 192 9.19 4.97 18.22
N GLY A 193 9.74 5.32 17.05
CA GLY A 193 10.49 6.58 16.88
C GLY A 193 11.64 6.62 15.88
N THR A 194 11.95 5.55 15.14
CA THR A 194 13.09 5.57 14.17
C THR A 194 12.83 6.38 12.89
N ALA A 195 11.69 7.07 12.80
CA ALA A 195 11.44 8.06 11.76
C ALA A 195 12.29 9.32 12.02
N THR A 196 13.58 9.25 11.70
CA THR A 196 14.39 10.46 11.51
C THR A 196 13.71 11.34 10.47
N ALA A 197 13.23 12.49 10.93
CA ALA A 197 12.74 13.58 10.11
C ALA A 197 13.92 14.19 9.33
N THR A 198 14.28 13.58 8.22
CA THR A 198 15.05 14.28 7.20
C THR A 198 14.06 14.98 6.29
N ASN A 199 13.73 16.23 6.62
CA ASN A 199 13.13 17.15 5.67
C ASN A 199 14.06 17.26 4.44
N PRO A 200 13.57 17.12 3.21
CA PRO A 200 14.34 17.52 2.05
C PRO A 200 14.50 19.05 2.09
N LYS A 201 15.74 19.49 1.86
CA LYS A 201 16.13 20.90 1.78
C LYS A 201 15.81 21.45 0.40
#